data_AF-X0ULA1-F1
#
_entry.id   AF-X0ULA1-F1
#
_cell.length_a   1.000
_cell.length_b   1.000
_cell.length_c   1.000
_cell.angle_alpha   90.00
_cell.angle_beta   90.00
_cell.angle_gamma   90.00
#
_symmetry.space_group_name_H-M   'P 1'
#
loop_
_entity.id
_entity.type
_entity.pdbx_description
1 polymer ?
#
loop_
_entity_poly.entity_id
_entity_poly.type
_entity_poly.pdbx_seq_one_letter_code
_entity_poly.pdbx_strand_id
1 'polypeptide(L)'
;EFALADNSCLLDQSGASVRPDPRFIDYIWTLVKKSNSSLIDFHTHPFSDTNVGFSGIDDRSEMESFPKAVEYLGNGPHTSVVLGRNSLDGRWYNPITKTLEPIAALKILGQKLTTITPTSAKRSGWFTDKAIN
;
A
#
# COMPACT_ATOMS: atom_id res chain seq x y z
N GLU A 1 2.49 -0.49 18.10
CA GLU A 1 3.95 -0.43 18.35
C GLU A 1 4.60 0.08 17.07
N PHE A 2 5.60 0.96 17.16
CA PHE A 2 6.33 1.46 15.99
C PHE A 2 7.70 0.80 15.95
N ALA A 3 7.98 0.07 14.87
CA ALA A 3 9.31 -0.47 14.60
C ALA A 3 10.04 0.50 13.67
N LEU A 4 11.12 1.12 14.16
CA LEU A 4 11.95 1.99 13.34
C LEU A 4 13.01 1.14 12.63
N ALA A 5 13.05 1.25 11.30
CA ALA A 5 14.11 0.64 10.50
C ALA A 5 15.39 1.50 10.59
N ASP A 6 16.53 0.85 10.78
CA ASP A 6 17.86 1.43 10.60
C ASP A 6 18.57 0.79 9.41
N ASN A 7 19.83 1.16 9.16
CA ASN A 7 20.61 0.61 8.04
C ASN A 7 20.78 -0.92 8.10
N SER A 8 20.69 -1.54 9.28
CA SER A 8 20.79 -3.00 9.41
C SER A 8 19.53 -3.73 8.94
N CYS A 9 18.42 -2.99 8.80
CA CYS A 9 17.15 -3.49 8.32
C CYS A 9 17.03 -3.44 6.78
N LEU A 10 18.08 -2.96 6.09
CA LEU A 10 18.10 -2.74 4.65
C LEU A 10 19.21 -3.58 4.00
N LEU A 11 18.91 -4.17 2.84
CA LEU A 11 19.92 -4.77 1.97
C LEU A 11 20.62 -3.72 1.12
N ASP A 12 19.88 -2.71 0.68
CA ASP A 12 20.39 -1.65 -0.17
C ASP A 12 19.56 -0.37 0.00
N GLN A 13 20.22 0.77 -0.15
CA GLN A 13 19.60 2.09 -0.17
C GLN A 13 20.38 3.03 -1.09
N SER A 14 19.66 3.61 -2.04
CA SER A 14 20.14 4.66 -2.93
C SER A 14 19.17 5.85 -2.92
N GLY A 15 19.51 6.93 -3.63
CA GLY A 15 18.61 8.08 -3.77
C GLY A 15 17.29 7.78 -4.49
N ALA A 16 17.15 6.61 -5.11
CA ALA A 16 15.96 6.23 -5.88
C ALA A 16 15.37 4.86 -5.50
N SER A 17 15.98 4.11 -4.57
CA SER A 17 15.51 2.78 -4.20
C SER A 17 15.88 2.44 -2.77
N VAL A 18 14.99 1.73 -2.09
CA VAL A 18 15.21 1.14 -0.76
C VAL A 18 14.80 -0.32 -0.86
N ARG A 19 15.69 -1.22 -0.46
CA ARG A 19 15.40 -2.66 -0.41
C ARG A 19 15.48 -3.15 1.04
N PRO A 20 14.35 -3.51 1.67
CA PRO A 20 14.38 -4.04 3.03
C PRO A 20 15.03 -5.43 3.07
N ASP A 21 15.68 -5.72 4.19
CA ASP A 21 16.13 -7.08 4.52
C ASP A 21 14.92 -7.99 4.77
N PRO A 22 14.85 -9.18 4.14
CA PRO A 22 13.77 -10.13 4.39
C PRO A 22 13.55 -10.44 5.88
N ARG A 23 14.61 -10.45 6.69
CA ARG A 23 14.52 -10.68 8.13
C ARG A 23 13.74 -9.57 8.84
N PHE A 24 13.87 -8.34 8.37
CA PHE A 24 13.09 -7.22 8.89
C PHE A 24 11.62 -7.33 8.49
N ILE A 25 11.33 -7.74 7.26
CA ILE A 25 9.95 -7.99 6.80
C ILE A 25 9.29 -9.09 7.65
N ASP A 26 9.97 -10.21 7.90
CA ASP A 26 9.47 -11.30 8.74
C ASP A 26 9.19 -10.84 10.18
N TYR A 27 10.06 -9.97 10.72
CA TYR A 27 9.84 -9.36 12.03
C TYR A 27 8.57 -8.50 12.04
N ILE A 28 8.37 -7.64 11.04
CA ILE A 28 7.14 -6.84 10.91
C ILE A 28 5.91 -7.73 10.79
N TRP A 29 5.95 -8.77 9.96
CA TRP A 29 4.84 -9.72 9.82
C TRP A 29 4.53 -10.43 11.13
N THR A 30 5.54 -10.76 11.93
CA THR A 30 5.34 -11.33 13.27
C THR A 30 4.58 -10.36 14.18
N LEU A 31 4.90 -9.06 14.14
CA LEU A 31 4.17 -8.04 14.90
C LEU A 31 2.71 -7.93 14.43
N VAL A 32 2.48 -7.87 13.11
CA VAL A 32 1.15 -7.79 12.51
C VAL A 32 0.31 -9.03 12.86
N LYS A 33 0.91 -10.22 12.83
CA LYS A 33 0.27 -11.49 13.23
C LYS A 33 -0.13 -11.46 14.70
N LYS A 34 0.78 -11.06 15.59
CA LYS A 34 0.54 -10.99 17.04
C LYS A 34 -0.57 -10.01 17.40
N SER A 35 -0.70 -8.90 16.65
CA SER A 35 -1.75 -7.90 16.86
C SER A 35 -3.03 -8.17 16.09
N ASN A 36 -3.13 -9.30 15.38
CA ASN A 36 -4.28 -9.65 14.52
C ASN A 36 -4.71 -8.49 13.61
N SER A 37 -3.73 -7.83 12.98
CA SER A 37 -3.92 -6.62 12.18
C SER A 37 -3.73 -6.88 10.69
N SER A 38 -4.21 -5.96 9.84
CA SER A 38 -3.86 -5.96 8.42
C SER A 38 -2.51 -5.27 8.20
N LEU A 39 -1.72 -5.81 7.28
CA LEU A 39 -0.58 -5.12 6.69
C LEU A 39 -1.03 -4.00 5.72
N ILE A 40 -0.46 -2.81 5.88
CA ILE A 40 -0.52 -1.73 4.88
C ILE A 40 0.91 -1.35 4.56
N ASP A 41 1.33 -1.58 3.32
CA ASP A 41 2.63 -1.18 2.80
C ASP A 41 2.57 0.21 2.16
N PHE A 42 3.62 1.00 2.35
CA PHE A 42 3.74 2.34 1.78
C PHE A 42 5.08 2.48 1.08
N HIS A 43 5.04 2.93 -0.16
CA HIS A 43 6.25 3.31 -0.90
C HIS A 43 6.04 4.61 -1.69
N THR A 44 7.12 5.14 -2.23
CA THR A 44 7.11 6.44 -2.92
C THR A 44 7.61 6.32 -4.35
N HIS A 45 6.95 6.99 -5.28
CA HIS A 45 7.48 7.30 -6.61
C HIS A 45 7.80 8.80 -6.65
N PRO A 46 9.01 9.20 -6.19
CA PRO A 46 9.34 10.61 -5.91
C PRO A 46 9.31 11.50 -7.16
N PHE A 47 9.41 10.90 -8.35
CA PHE A 47 9.38 11.60 -9.63
C PHE A 47 7.98 11.75 -10.23
N SER A 48 6.94 11.17 -9.61
CA SER A 48 5.55 11.37 -10.03
C SER A 48 4.91 12.52 -9.26
N ASP A 49 4.16 13.37 -9.97
CA ASP A 49 3.51 14.55 -9.38
C ASP A 49 2.02 14.31 -9.11
N THR A 50 1.19 14.35 -10.14
CA THR A 50 -0.27 14.44 -10.03
C THR A 50 -1.02 13.14 -10.35
N ASN A 51 -0.35 12.13 -10.91
CA ASN A 51 -0.94 10.85 -11.31
C ASN A 51 0.00 9.69 -10.98
N VAL A 52 0.39 9.56 -9.71
CA VAL A 52 1.16 8.39 -9.28
C VAL A 52 0.36 7.11 -9.45
N GLY A 53 1.04 6.03 -9.80
CA GLY A 53 0.47 4.69 -9.87
C GLY A 53 1.58 3.67 -9.71
N PHE A 54 1.16 2.42 -9.65
CA PHE A 54 2.05 1.27 -9.55
C PHE A 54 2.78 1.01 -10.88
N SER A 55 4.04 0.63 -10.77
CA SER A 55 4.90 0.20 -11.87
C SER A 55 4.77 -1.31 -12.10
N GLY A 56 5.26 -1.80 -13.24
CA GLY A 56 5.31 -3.25 -13.50
C GLY A 56 6.21 -4.03 -12.54
N ILE A 57 7.14 -3.36 -11.84
CA ILE A 57 7.94 -3.98 -10.77
C ILE A 57 7.05 -4.20 -9.54
N ASP A 58 6.26 -3.18 -9.18
CA ASP A 58 5.33 -3.26 -8.05
C ASP A 58 4.28 -4.34 -8.32
N ASP A 59 3.71 -4.37 -9.53
CA ASP A 59 2.75 -5.40 -9.94
C ASP A 59 3.28 -6.82 -9.72
N ARG A 60 4.52 -7.08 -10.15
CA ARG A 60 5.15 -8.39 -9.99
C ARG A 60 5.43 -8.71 -8.53
N SER A 61 6.08 -7.78 -7.83
CA SER A 61 6.48 -7.94 -6.42
C SER A 61 5.27 -8.21 -5.53
N GLU A 62 4.21 -7.43 -5.70
CA GLU A 62 2.99 -7.54 -4.90
C GLU A 62 2.20 -8.81 -5.20
N MET A 63 2.16 -9.25 -6.46
CA MET A 63 1.55 -10.54 -6.83
C MET A 63 2.34 -11.74 -6.28
N GLU A 64 3.62 -11.58 -5.96
CA GLU A 64 4.42 -12.61 -5.29
C GLU A 64 4.33 -12.55 -3.75
N SER A 65 4.18 -11.35 -3.19
CA SER A 65 4.26 -11.11 -1.73
C SER A 65 2.90 -11.20 -1.03
N PHE A 66 1.82 -10.65 -1.59
CA PHE A 66 0.52 -10.66 -0.94
C PHE A 66 -0.08 -12.06 -0.74
N PRO A 67 0.05 -13.02 -1.66
CA PRO A 67 -0.41 -14.38 -1.39
C PRO A 67 0.27 -14.99 -0.15
N LYS A 68 1.57 -14.75 0.03
CA LYS A 68 2.33 -15.20 1.19
C LYS A 68 1.89 -14.46 2.45
N ALA A 69 1.62 -13.17 2.34
CA ALA A 69 1.07 -12.38 3.44
C ALA A 69 -0.30 -12.92 3.88
N VAL A 70 -1.20 -13.26 2.94
CA VAL A 70 -2.50 -13.87 3.26
C VAL A 70 -2.34 -15.23 3.92
N GLU A 71 -1.45 -16.07 3.40
CA GLU A 71 -1.16 -17.39 3.98
C GLU A 71 -0.66 -17.26 5.42
N TYR A 72 0.25 -16.33 5.67
CA TYR A 72 0.87 -16.15 6.98
C TYR A 72 0.00 -15.37 7.96
N LEU A 73 -0.58 -14.23 7.54
CA LEU A 73 -1.30 -13.28 8.39
C LEU A 73 -2.81 -13.55 8.46
N GLY A 74 -3.38 -14.15 7.42
CA GLY A 74 -4.83 -14.37 7.24
C GLY A 74 -5.41 -13.49 6.12
N ASN A 75 -6.71 -13.62 5.84
CA ASN A 75 -7.38 -12.99 4.69
C ASN A 75 -7.47 -11.45 4.70
N GLY A 76 -6.88 -10.74 5.66
CA GLY A 76 -7.18 -9.32 5.92
C GLY A 76 -7.10 -8.44 4.67
N PRO A 77 -7.69 -7.23 4.67
CA PRO A 77 -7.45 -6.28 3.58
C PRO A 77 -6.00 -5.80 3.63
N HIS A 78 -5.08 -6.61 3.11
CA HIS A 78 -3.68 -6.28 2.95
C HIS A 78 -3.55 -5.33 1.77
N THR A 79 -2.94 -4.18 2.03
CA THR A 79 -3.01 -3.02 1.14
C THR A 79 -1.61 -2.52 0.81
N SER A 80 -1.42 -2.02 -0.41
CA SER A 80 -0.24 -1.25 -0.82
C SER A 80 -0.70 0.15 -1.21
N VAL A 81 0.03 1.16 -0.78
CA VAL A 81 -0.20 2.57 -1.10
C VAL A 81 1.09 3.16 -1.67
N VAL A 82 0.98 3.78 -2.83
CA VAL A 82 2.08 4.48 -3.47
C VAL A 82 1.86 5.98 -3.42
N LEU A 83 2.89 6.71 -3.01
CA LEU A 83 2.87 8.16 -2.85
C LEU A 83 3.71 8.84 -3.95
N GLY A 84 3.10 9.80 -4.65
CA GLY A 84 3.78 10.79 -5.45
C GLY A 84 3.95 12.09 -4.66
N ARG A 85 4.45 13.15 -5.32
CA ARG A 85 4.64 14.45 -4.66
C ARG A 85 3.33 15.11 -4.26
N ASN A 86 2.30 15.02 -5.11
CA ASN A 86 0.98 15.62 -4.91
C ASN A 86 -0.18 14.66 -5.26
N SER A 87 0.09 13.35 -5.26
CA SER A 87 -0.91 12.32 -5.55
C SER A 87 -0.61 11.04 -4.79
N LEU A 88 -1.61 10.17 -4.68
CA LEU A 88 -1.45 8.81 -4.17
C LEU A 88 -2.27 7.84 -5.00
N ASP A 89 -1.86 6.58 -4.99
CA ASP A 89 -2.68 5.47 -5.44
C ASP A 89 -2.67 4.36 -4.40
N GLY A 90 -3.65 3.47 -4.45
CA GLY A 90 -3.73 2.39 -3.49
C GLY A 90 -4.53 1.21 -4.01
N ARG A 91 -4.12 0.01 -3.59
CA ARG A 91 -4.78 -1.24 -3.95
C ARG A 91 -4.69 -2.25 -2.82
N TRP A 92 -5.63 -3.16 -2.77
CA TRP A 92 -5.65 -4.26 -1.81
C TRP A 92 -5.66 -5.59 -2.54
N TYR A 93 -5.13 -6.62 -1.90
CA TYR A 93 -5.17 -7.97 -2.45
C TYR A 93 -6.45 -8.68 -2.03
N ASN A 94 -7.26 -9.07 -3.01
CA ASN A 94 -8.46 -9.86 -2.79
C ASN A 94 -8.10 -11.36 -2.78
N PRO A 95 -8.16 -12.06 -1.63
CA PRO A 95 -7.76 -13.47 -1.55
C PRO A 95 -8.74 -14.42 -2.24
N ILE A 96 -9.98 -13.98 -2.52
CA ILE A 96 -11.01 -14.79 -3.17
C ILE A 96 -10.75 -14.82 -4.69
N THR A 97 -10.57 -13.65 -5.30
CA THR A 97 -10.33 -13.51 -6.74
C THR A 97 -8.85 -13.64 -7.12
N LYS A 98 -7.96 -13.56 -6.13
CA LYS A 98 -6.49 -13.53 -6.29
C LYS A 98 -6.01 -12.37 -7.15
N THR A 99 -6.66 -11.22 -7.03
CA THR A 99 -6.35 -10.01 -7.81
C THR A 99 -6.01 -8.83 -6.90
N LEU A 100 -5.21 -7.90 -7.43
CA LEU A 100 -5.02 -6.57 -6.85
C LEU A 100 -6.14 -5.66 -7.32
N GLU A 101 -6.89 -5.10 -6.37
CA GLU A 101 -8.04 -4.25 -6.65
C GLU A 101 -7.80 -2.83 -6.10
N PRO A 102 -8.20 -1.78 -6.83
CA PRO A 102 -8.00 -0.41 -6.38
C PRO A 102 -8.81 -0.14 -5.10
N ILE A 103 -8.24 0.60 -4.15
CA ILE A 103 -9.02 1.13 -3.03
C ILE A 103 -9.86 2.32 -3.52
N ALA A 104 -11.09 2.44 -3.04
CA ALA A 104 -11.97 3.52 -3.49
C ALA A 104 -11.54 4.89 -2.97
N ALA A 105 -11.12 4.97 -1.70
CA ALA A 105 -10.78 6.23 -1.05
C ALA A 105 -9.79 6.01 0.10
N LEU A 106 -8.91 6.99 0.32
CA LEU A 106 -8.14 7.12 1.55
C LEU A 106 -8.74 8.25 2.38
N LYS A 107 -9.12 7.95 3.62
CA LYS A 107 -9.73 8.93 4.54
C LYS A 107 -8.78 9.21 5.70
N ILE A 108 -8.39 10.47 5.85
CA ILE A 108 -7.55 10.94 6.95
C ILE A 108 -8.48 11.52 8.02
N LEU A 109 -8.45 10.90 9.20
CA LEU A 109 -9.20 11.35 10.37
C LEU A 109 -8.31 12.29 11.20
N GLY A 110 -8.57 13.60 11.12
CA GLY A 110 -7.90 14.63 11.92
C GLY A 110 -8.89 15.65 12.45
N GLN A 111 -8.47 16.90 12.64
CA GLN A 111 -9.38 18.01 13.00
C GLN A 111 -10.49 18.23 11.95
N LYS A 112 -10.21 17.87 10.70
CA LYS A 112 -11.19 17.82 9.60
C LYS A 112 -11.05 16.46 8.92
N LEU A 113 -12.17 15.90 8.46
CA LEU A 113 -12.17 14.71 7.61
C LEU A 113 -11.66 15.11 6.22
N THR A 114 -10.54 14.52 5.81
CA THR A 114 -10.01 14.68 4.45
C THR A 114 -10.17 13.37 3.71
N THR A 115 -10.82 13.41 2.53
CA THR A 115 -10.93 12.26 1.63
C THR A 115 -10.05 12.50 0.42
N ILE A 116 -9.16 11.56 0.14
CA ILE A 116 -8.30 11.57 -1.04
C ILE A 116 -8.77 10.46 -1.97
N THR A 117 -9.06 10.81 -3.23
CA THR A 117 -9.38 9.84 -4.28
C THR A 117 -8.08 9.34 -4.92
N PRO A 118 -7.75 8.04 -4.81
CA PRO A 118 -6.57 7.44 -5.45
C PRO A 118 -6.58 7.59 -6.96
N THR A 119 -5.40 7.67 -7.59
CA THR A 119 -5.25 7.79 -9.04
C THR A 119 -6.05 6.73 -9.80
N SER A 120 -5.98 5.46 -9.40
CA SER A 120 -6.70 4.38 -10.07
C SER A 120 -8.21 4.44 -9.86
N ALA A 121 -8.67 4.96 -8.72
CA ALA A 121 -10.10 5.14 -8.44
C ALA A 121 -10.74 6.26 -9.28
N LYS A 122 -9.95 7.28 -9.69
CA LYS A 122 -10.42 8.33 -10.63
C LYS A 122 -10.72 7.75 -12.02
N ARG A 123 -9.93 6.76 -12.46
CA ARG A 123 -10.06 6.15 -13.79
C ARG A 123 -11.24 5.19 -13.90
N SER A 124 -11.65 4.57 -12.81
CA SER A 124 -12.69 3.56 -12.77
C SER A 124 -14.12 4.12 -12.66
N GLY A 125 -14.29 5.45 -12.64
CA GLY A 125 -15.61 6.10 -12.64
C GLY A 125 -16.40 5.99 -11.33
N TRP A 126 -15.78 5.55 -10.23
CA TRP A 126 -16.45 5.36 -8.93
C TRP A 126 -16.94 6.67 -8.28
N PHE A 127 -16.54 7.82 -8.84
CA PHE A 127 -16.87 9.16 -8.37
C PHE A 127 -17.50 10.04 -9.46
N THR A 128 -18.28 9.49 -10.39
CA THR A 128 -19.25 10.34 -11.12
C THR A 128 -20.35 10.75 -10.14
N ASP A 129 -20.38 12.04 -9.84
CA ASP A 129 -21.29 12.72 -8.93
C ASP A 129 -22.71 12.14 -8.89
N LYS A 130 -23.08 11.57 -7.75
CA LYS A 130 -24.41 11.84 -7.20
C LYS A 130 -24.25 12.98 -6.21
N ALA A 131 -24.34 14.20 -6.73
CA ALA A 131 -24.72 15.34 -5.94
C ALA A 131 -25.99 14.98 -5.17
N ILE A 132 -25.90 15.04 -3.84
CA ILE A 132 -27.05 14.94 -2.96
C ILE A 132 -27.80 16.27 -3.15
N ASN A 133 -28.97 16.21 -3.78
CA ASN A 133 -30.04 17.20 -3.62
C ASN A 133 -30.96 16.73 -2.51
#